data_AF-A0A1A8DTS6-F1
#
_entry.id   AF-A0A1A8DTS6-F1
#
_cell.length_a   1.000
_cell.length_b   1.000
_cell.length_c   1.000
_cell.angle_alpha   90.00
_cell.angle_beta   90.00
_cell.angle_gamma   90.00
#
_symmetry.space_group_name_H-M   'P 1'
#
loop_
_entity.id
_entity.type
_entity.pdbx_description
1 polymer ?
#
loop_
_entity_poly.entity_id
_entity_poly.type
_entity_poly.pdbx_seq_one_letter_code
_entity_poly.pdbx_strand_id
1 'polypeptide(L)'
;DLAYSQYLAACDGNIGGTRRQCPSHCINALIRLNNTRSGPDLENCDCAQDLDCHRTKRAIEPCLPRRHPSDAGGIGCMEARQRCEEDSGCHASLTAYLSHCGQLFNGRKCSSKCKAT
;
A
#
# COMPACT_ATOMS: atom_id res chain seq x y z
N ASP A 1 -10.54 -8.26 16.80
CA ASP A 1 -11.34 -7.03 17.07
C ASP A 1 -10.60 -5.70 16.93
N LEU A 2 -9.43 -5.48 17.56
CA LEU A 2 -8.74 -4.17 17.49
C LEU A 2 -8.41 -3.69 16.06
N ALA A 3 -7.91 -4.57 15.19
CA ALA A 3 -7.56 -4.18 13.82
C ALA A 3 -8.80 -3.80 12.99
N TYR A 4 -9.94 -4.45 13.26
CA TYR A 4 -11.20 -4.17 12.58
C TYR A 4 -11.78 -2.82 12.99
N SER A 5 -11.78 -2.49 14.29
CA SER A 5 -12.24 -1.17 14.76
C SER A 5 -11.35 -0.04 14.25
N GLN A 6 -10.04 -0.26 14.18
CA GLN A 6 -9.09 0.69 13.57
C GLN A 6 -9.36 0.90 12.08
N TYR A 7 -9.68 -0.15 11.34
CA TYR A 7 -10.11 -0.05 9.94
C TYR A 7 -11.37 0.80 9.80
N LEU A 8 -12.42 0.50 10.57
CA LEU A 8 -13.68 1.26 10.52
C LEU A 8 -13.45 2.75 10.80
N ALA A 9 -12.70 3.08 11.85
CA ALA A 9 -12.40 4.46 12.20
C ALA A 9 -11.55 5.18 11.14
N ALA A 10 -10.52 4.51 10.61
CA ALA A 10 -9.62 5.11 9.64
C ALA A 10 -10.26 5.30 8.26
N CYS A 11 -11.20 4.43 7.88
CA CYS A 11 -11.83 4.41 6.56
C CYS A 11 -13.26 4.97 6.54
N ASP A 12 -13.77 5.47 7.67
CA ASP A 12 -15.15 5.97 7.83
C ASP A 12 -15.55 6.96 6.72
N GLY A 13 -14.66 7.90 6.36
CA GLY A 13 -14.95 8.85 5.29
C GLY A 13 -15.13 8.21 3.91
N ASN A 14 -14.41 7.12 3.63
CA ASN A 14 -14.54 6.37 2.39
C ASN A 14 -15.79 5.50 2.42
N ILE A 15 -15.99 4.71 3.50
CA ILE A 15 -17.15 3.83 3.69
C ILE A 15 -18.46 4.62 3.68
N GLY A 16 -18.49 5.76 4.37
CA GLY A 16 -19.63 6.68 4.39
C GLY A 16 -19.80 7.53 3.12
N GLY A 17 -18.90 7.40 2.14
CA GLY A 17 -19.00 8.10 0.85
C GLY A 17 -18.71 9.61 0.89
N THR A 18 -18.23 10.14 2.02
CA THR A 18 -17.87 11.56 2.18
C THR A 18 -16.51 11.89 1.59
N ARG A 19 -15.66 10.89 1.31
CA ARG A 19 -14.34 11.02 0.69
C ARG A 19 -14.20 10.06 -0.49
N ARG A 20 -13.73 10.59 -1.63
CA ARG A 20 -13.45 9.80 -2.84
C ARG A 20 -11.98 9.37 -2.98
N GLN A 21 -11.06 10.10 -2.36
CA GLN A 21 -9.64 9.74 -2.32
C GLN A 21 -9.34 9.00 -1.02
N CYS A 22 -8.48 7.98 -1.10
CA CYS A 22 -8.11 7.22 0.07
C CYS A 22 -7.03 7.93 0.90
N PRO A 23 -7.24 8.19 2.20
CA PRO A 23 -6.19 8.72 3.04
C PRO A 23 -5.17 7.63 3.42
N SER A 24 -3.91 8.05 3.61
CA SER A 24 -2.81 7.14 3.96
C SER A 24 -3.05 6.33 5.24
N HIS A 25 -3.75 6.88 6.23
CA HIS A 25 -4.08 6.17 7.46
C HIS A 25 -5.12 5.05 7.26
N CYS A 26 -6.06 5.19 6.32
CA CYS A 26 -6.97 4.10 5.95
C CYS A 26 -6.22 2.97 5.25
N ILE A 27 -5.32 3.30 4.32
CA ILE A 27 -4.44 2.30 3.65
C ILE A 27 -3.63 1.51 4.69
N ASN A 28 -3.01 2.20 5.65
CA ASN A 28 -2.23 1.55 6.71
C ASN A 28 -3.09 0.66 7.62
N ALA A 29 -4.32 1.08 7.92
CA ALA A 29 -5.25 0.28 8.71
C ALA A 29 -5.68 -0.99 7.95
N LEU A 30 -5.92 -0.89 6.64
CA LEU A 30 -6.20 -2.04 5.78
C LEU A 30 -5.03 -3.03 5.72
N ILE A 31 -3.79 -2.55 5.58
CA ILE A 31 -2.61 -3.41 5.62
C ILE A 31 -2.52 -4.17 6.95
N ARG A 32 -2.72 -3.46 8.08
CA ARG A 32 -2.72 -4.08 9.42
C ARG A 32 -3.85 -5.10 9.58
N LEU A 33 -5.04 -4.79 9.09
CA LEU A 33 -6.17 -5.72 9.10
C LEU A 33 -5.84 -6.97 8.30
N ASN A 34 -5.30 -6.83 7.10
CA ASN A 34 -4.94 -7.94 6.21
C ASN A 34 -3.87 -8.87 6.82
N ASN A 35 -3.01 -8.36 7.71
CA ASN A 35 -2.02 -9.17 8.43
C ASN A 35 -2.62 -9.98 9.61
N THR A 36 -3.92 -9.86 9.88
CA THR A 36 -4.61 -10.69 10.88
C THR A 36 -5.13 -11.99 10.25
N ARG A 37 -5.39 -13.01 11.08
CA ARG A 37 -5.87 -14.32 10.61
C ARG A 37 -7.10 -14.25 9.68
N SER A 38 -8.01 -13.32 9.92
CA SER A 38 -9.28 -13.19 9.18
C SER A 38 -9.33 -11.93 8.30
N GLY A 39 -8.23 -11.17 8.24
CA GLY A 39 -8.14 -9.97 7.41
C GLY A 39 -8.31 -10.24 5.91
N PRO A 40 -7.61 -11.24 5.34
CA PRO A 40 -7.72 -11.56 3.92
C PRO A 40 -9.13 -11.97 3.48
N ASP A 41 -9.90 -12.59 4.37
CA ASP A 41 -11.28 -13.01 4.08
C ASP A 41 -12.21 -11.79 3.89
N LEU A 42 -11.90 -10.69 4.55
CA LEU A 42 -12.65 -9.43 4.43
C LEU A 42 -12.34 -8.68 3.13
N GLU A 43 -11.12 -8.82 2.61
CA GLU A 43 -10.73 -8.31 1.28
C GLU A 43 -11.36 -9.17 0.16
N ASN A 44 -11.40 -10.49 0.35
CA ASN A 44 -11.84 -11.47 -0.66
C ASN A 44 -13.29 -11.93 -0.49
N CYS A 45 -14.10 -11.23 0.31
CA CYS A 45 -15.45 -11.66 0.62
C CYS A 45 -16.34 -11.76 -0.63
N ASP A 46 -17.16 -12.82 -0.69
CA ASP A 46 -18.31 -12.90 -1.59
C ASP A 46 -19.51 -12.26 -0.90
N CYS A 47 -19.93 -11.10 -1.40
CA CYS A 47 -21.04 -10.35 -0.84
C CYS A 47 -22.41 -10.95 -1.17
N ALA A 48 -22.51 -11.94 -2.07
CA ALA A 48 -23.78 -12.46 -2.57
C ALA A 48 -24.78 -11.32 -2.91
N GLN A 49 -25.89 -11.20 -2.17
CA GLN A 49 -26.92 -10.17 -2.35
C GLN A 49 -26.85 -9.03 -1.31
N ASP A 50 -25.85 -9.04 -0.41
CA ASP A 50 -25.69 -8.01 0.62
C ASP A 50 -25.21 -6.68 0.01
N LEU A 51 -26.13 -5.72 -0.07
CA LEU A 51 -25.88 -4.41 -0.64
C LEU A 51 -24.88 -3.57 0.17
N ASP A 52 -24.84 -3.75 1.49
CA ASP A 52 -23.93 -3.00 2.37
C ASP A 52 -22.51 -3.53 2.22
N CYS A 53 -22.35 -4.85 2.07
CA CYS A 53 -21.08 -5.47 1.69
C CYS A 53 -20.58 -4.93 0.35
N HIS A 54 -21.42 -4.95 -0.71
CA HIS A 54 -21.05 -4.45 -2.03
C HIS A 54 -20.66 -2.96 -2.01
N ARG A 55 -21.43 -2.15 -1.27
CA ARG A 55 -21.14 -0.72 -1.11
C ARG A 55 -19.80 -0.50 -0.42
N THR A 56 -19.57 -1.19 0.69
CA THR A 56 -18.34 -1.08 1.48
C THR A 56 -17.13 -1.52 0.67
N LYS A 57 -17.23 -2.65 -0.03
CA LYS A 57 -16.18 -3.20 -0.91
C LYS A 57 -15.78 -2.20 -2.00
N ARG A 58 -16.74 -1.57 -2.68
CA ARG A 58 -16.48 -0.53 -3.69
C ARG A 58 -15.89 0.74 -3.07
N ALA A 59 -16.38 1.14 -1.91
CA ALA A 59 -15.92 2.35 -1.22
C ALA A 59 -14.44 2.29 -0.83
N ILE A 60 -13.95 1.11 -0.45
CA ILE A 60 -12.55 0.89 -0.06
C ILE A 60 -11.65 0.44 -1.21
N GLU A 61 -12.18 0.12 -2.39
CA GLU A 61 -11.39 -0.27 -3.57
C GLU A 61 -10.23 0.71 -3.87
N PRO A 62 -10.41 2.05 -3.81
CA PRO A 62 -9.31 3.01 -4.03
C PRO A 62 -8.21 2.96 -2.96
N CYS A 63 -8.51 2.36 -1.80
CA CYS A 63 -7.60 2.21 -0.67
C CYS A 63 -6.81 0.92 -0.71
N LEU A 64 -7.30 -0.08 -1.46
CA LEU A 64 -6.60 -1.33 -1.60
C LEU A 64 -5.32 -1.06 -2.40
N PRO A 65 -4.14 -1.43 -1.87
CA PRO A 65 -2.91 -1.29 -2.63
C PRO A 65 -3.10 -2.08 -3.92
N ARG A 66 -3.09 -1.40 -5.08
CA ARG A 66 -3.12 -2.06 -6.38
C ARG A 66 -1.91 -2.98 -6.43
N ARG A 67 -2.10 -4.25 -6.09
CA ARG A 67 -1.22 -5.31 -6.56
C ARG A 67 -1.38 -5.20 -8.07
N HIS A 68 -0.35 -4.72 -8.76
CA HIS A 68 -0.27 -5.00 -10.19
C HIS A 68 -0.57 -6.49 -10.33
N PRO A 69 -1.54 -6.88 -11.18
CA PRO A 69 -1.96 -8.25 -11.26
C PRO A 69 -0.70 -9.12 -11.41
N SER A 70 -0.62 -10.12 -10.53
CA SER A 70 0.40 -11.17 -10.53
C SER A 70 0.53 -11.87 -11.90
N ASP A 71 -0.39 -11.61 -12.82
CA ASP A 71 -0.39 -12.01 -14.22
C ASP A 71 0.78 -11.42 -15.03
N ALA A 72 1.46 -10.37 -14.52
CA ALA A 72 2.70 -9.84 -15.09
C ALA A 72 3.98 -10.31 -14.37
N GLY A 73 3.88 -11.22 -13.39
CA GLY A 73 5.02 -11.71 -12.61
C GLY A 73 5.71 -10.63 -11.75
N GLY A 74 5.08 -9.46 -11.57
CA GLY A 74 5.62 -8.35 -10.80
C GLY A 74 5.35 -8.49 -9.30
N ILE A 75 6.38 -8.29 -8.48
CA ILE A 75 6.29 -8.23 -7.02
C ILE A 75 5.99 -6.81 -6.53
N GLY A 76 5.33 -6.66 -5.38
CA GLY A 76 5.05 -5.33 -4.81
C GLY A 76 6.31 -4.57 -4.39
N CYS A 77 6.28 -3.24 -4.32
CA CYS A 77 7.49 -2.43 -4.06
C CYS A 77 8.22 -2.76 -2.75
N MET A 78 7.49 -3.15 -1.70
CA MET A 78 8.10 -3.58 -0.43
C MET A 78 8.86 -4.91 -0.61
N GLU A 79 8.22 -5.89 -1.25
CA GLU A 79 8.84 -7.19 -1.57
C GLU A 79 10.01 -7.02 -2.55
N ALA A 80 9.87 -6.15 -3.55
CA ALA A 80 10.94 -5.81 -4.49
C ALA A 80 12.16 -5.23 -3.77
N ARG A 81 11.90 -4.34 -2.80
CA ARG A 81 12.96 -3.74 -1.99
C ARG A 81 13.63 -4.78 -1.10
N GLN A 82 12.86 -5.64 -0.43
CA GLN A 82 13.43 -6.70 0.41
C GLN A 82 14.33 -7.62 -0.40
N ARG A 83 13.88 -8.12 -1.55
CA ARG A 83 14.71 -8.96 -2.43
C ARG A 83 15.96 -8.26 -2.94
N CYS A 84 15.85 -6.96 -3.24
CA CYS A 84 17.02 -6.15 -3.62
C CYS A 84 18.01 -5.96 -2.47
N GLU A 85 17.54 -5.89 -1.23
CA GLU A 85 18.41 -5.79 -0.05
C GLU A 85 19.10 -7.13 0.27
N GLU A 86 18.50 -8.27 -0.09
CA GLU A 86 19.09 -9.62 0.03
C GLU A 86 20.14 -9.91 -1.06
N ASP A 87 20.02 -9.31 -2.25
CA ASP A 87 21.01 -9.39 -3.32
C ASP A 87 22.12 -8.35 -3.13
N SER A 88 23.38 -8.78 -3.04
CA SER A 88 24.50 -7.88 -2.70
C SER A 88 24.76 -6.79 -3.75
N GLY A 89 24.57 -7.11 -5.04
CA GLY A 89 24.73 -6.16 -6.14
C GLY A 89 23.63 -5.10 -6.12
N CYS A 90 22.38 -5.54 -6.04
CA CYS A 90 21.23 -4.65 -5.95
C CYS A 90 21.28 -3.80 -4.69
N HIS A 91 21.63 -4.37 -3.54
CA HIS A 91 21.76 -3.65 -2.27
C HIS A 91 22.79 -2.52 -2.36
N ALA A 92 23.97 -2.79 -2.94
CA ALA A 92 25.01 -1.79 -3.13
C ALA A 92 24.54 -0.66 -4.05
N SER A 93 23.92 -1.00 -5.18
CA SER A 93 23.35 -0.04 -6.13
C SER A 93 22.23 0.81 -5.50
N LEU A 94 21.31 0.18 -4.77
CA LEU A 94 20.21 0.86 -4.08
C LEU A 94 20.74 1.81 -3.00
N THR A 95 21.75 1.38 -2.23
CA THR A 95 22.38 2.22 -1.21
C THR A 95 23.06 3.44 -1.83
N ALA A 96 23.81 3.27 -2.92
CA ALA A 96 24.44 4.37 -3.64
C ALA A 96 23.39 5.35 -4.20
N TYR A 97 22.33 4.82 -4.81
CA TYR A 97 21.21 5.61 -5.32
C TYR A 97 20.55 6.43 -4.20
N LEU A 98 20.20 5.81 -3.07
CA LEU A 98 19.58 6.51 -1.95
C LEU A 98 20.52 7.54 -1.30
N SER A 99 21.84 7.29 -1.27
CA SER A 99 22.83 8.27 -0.82
C SER A 99 22.87 9.51 -1.71
N HIS A 100 22.80 9.33 -3.03
CA HIS A 100 22.88 10.45 -3.98
C HIS A 100 21.55 11.19 -4.12
N CYS A 101 20.46 10.43 -4.21
CA CYS A 101 19.15 10.90 -4.62
C CYS A 101 18.12 10.96 -3.48
N GLY A 102 18.40 10.40 -2.30
CA GLY A 102 17.44 10.29 -1.20
C GLY A 102 16.84 11.63 -0.75
N GLN A 103 17.59 12.73 -0.92
CA GLN A 103 17.10 14.08 -0.60
C GLN A 103 15.95 14.53 -1.51
N LEU A 104 15.86 14.01 -2.74
CA LEU A 104 14.76 14.30 -3.67
C LEU A 104 13.41 13.87 -3.09
N PHE A 105 13.36 12.70 -2.44
CA PHE A 105 12.14 12.15 -1.85
C PHE A 105 11.61 12.96 -0.66
N ASN A 106 12.46 13.79 -0.05
CA ASN A 106 12.09 14.71 1.01
C ASN A 106 11.73 16.12 0.49
N GLY A 107 11.44 16.26 -0.82
CA GLY A 107 11.01 17.52 -1.44
C GLY A 107 12.15 18.51 -1.73
N ARG A 108 13.42 18.09 -1.66
CA ARG A 108 14.58 18.93 -2.00
C ARG A 108 14.95 18.77 -3.47
N LYS A 109 15.61 19.78 -4.05
CA LYS A 109 16.08 19.72 -5.45
C LYS A 109 17.17 18.66 -5.63
N CYS A 110 17.20 18.05 -6.81
CA CYS A 110 18.16 17.01 -7.18
C CYS A 110 19.61 17.52 -7.11
N SER A 111 20.47 16.80 -6.38
CA SER A 111 21.90 17.12 -6.26
C SER A 111 22.63 16.89 -7.59
N SER A 112 23.76 17.56 -7.82
CA SER A 112 24.60 17.32 -9.00
C SER A 112 25.04 15.86 -9.10
N LYS A 113 25.31 15.23 -7.96
CA LYS A 113 25.68 13.81 -7.86
C LYS A 113 24.54 12.88 -8.28
N CYS A 114 23.32 13.17 -7.87
CA CYS A 114 22.14 12.40 -8.30
C CYS A 114 21.86 12.56 -9.80
N LYS A 115 22.05 13.76 -10.37
CA LYS A 115 21.90 13.99 -11.82
C LYS A 115 22.92 13.23 -12.68
N ALA A 116 24.05 12.84 -12.10
CA ALA A 116 25.13 12.12 -12.76
C ALA A 116 25.14 10.61 -12.46
N THR A 117 24.15 10.12 -11.71
CA THR A 117 23.91 8.68 -11.45
C THR A 117 22.97 8.14 -12.52
#